data_AF-A0A0F9VVB7-F1
#
_entry.id   AF-A0A0F9VVB7-F1
#
_cell.length_a   1.000
_cell.length_b   1.000
_cell.length_c   1.000
_cell.angle_alpha   90.00
_cell.angle_beta   90.00
_cell.angle_gamma   90.00
#
_symmetry.space_group_name_H-M   'P 1'
#
loop_
_entity.id
_entity.type
_entity.pdbx_description
1 polymer ?
#
loop_
_entity_poly.entity_id
_entity_poly.type
_entity_poly.pdbx_seq_one_letter_code
_entity_poly.pdbx_strand_id
1 'polypeptide(L)'
;MPNRFCAICGKALTKNSPHLGMCINCYSTENPLFELVNTFPVNICIDCGSYSKKDVWIDSLNDDLFSILEEIIKNLLLKPLTRYKQIILTFTIKKDDLVYSSRKLIKFVEVLVIGRLKNDPNIHHQQVVRLNLTHTLCRNCSNLHSGTYFTSILQLRVKNESQFDLIDTVLDQISKYNKSLFEKDRRQYISQIEDQKNGVDLYLGTKELLNHLIKFLKAKYHFILKKTKKLVGRDNQKGKNLFRTTALIKFLPISKNDLLLIDKKEYLVENITRSKVVLRSKDSIKLIKEYSYFFNESTITKINSV
;
A
#
# COMPACT_ATOMS: atom_id res chain seq x y z
N MET A 1 23.79 -63.55 -4.02
CA MET A 1 24.63 -62.35 -3.91
C MET A 1 24.59 -61.88 -2.47
N PRO A 2 25.73 -61.55 -1.82
CA PRO A 2 25.70 -61.05 -0.46
C PRO A 2 24.90 -59.75 -0.41
N ASN A 3 23.92 -59.67 0.49
CA ASN A 3 23.18 -58.45 0.74
C ASN A 3 24.17 -57.39 1.26
N ARG A 4 24.25 -56.25 0.57
CA ARG A 4 25.01 -55.11 1.06
C ARG A 4 24.17 -54.41 2.13
N PHE A 5 24.78 -54.01 3.24
CA PHE A 5 24.09 -53.33 4.35
C PHE A 5 24.70 -51.95 4.59
N CYS A 6 23.90 -51.03 5.11
CA CYS A 6 24.32 -49.70 5.49
C CYS A 6 25.31 -49.76 6.66
N ALA A 7 26.47 -49.11 6.53
CA ALA A 7 27.50 -49.07 7.56
C ALA A 7 27.05 -48.40 8.88
N ILE A 8 26.03 -47.54 8.84
CA ILE A 8 25.57 -46.77 10.02
C ILE A 8 24.37 -47.44 10.70
N CYS A 9 23.37 -47.90 9.94
CA CYS A 9 22.12 -48.41 10.52
C CYS A 9 21.82 -49.88 10.21
N GLY A 10 22.69 -50.59 9.48
CA GLY A 10 22.53 -52.01 9.18
C GLY A 10 21.40 -52.38 8.22
N LYS A 11 20.64 -51.42 7.68
CA LYS A 11 19.57 -51.69 6.68
C LYS A 11 20.15 -52.20 5.37
N ALA A 12 19.48 -53.15 4.72
CA ALA A 12 19.86 -53.64 3.41
C ALA A 12 19.85 -52.51 2.37
N LEU A 13 20.93 -52.38 1.61
CA LEU A 13 21.08 -51.38 0.56
C LEU A 13 20.31 -51.81 -0.68
N THR A 14 19.55 -50.87 -1.23
CA THR A 14 18.83 -51.02 -2.49
C THR A 14 19.65 -50.46 -3.65
N LYS A 15 19.22 -50.68 -4.90
CA LYS A 15 19.83 -50.06 -6.10
C LYS A 15 19.89 -48.53 -6.04
N ASN A 16 19.02 -47.91 -5.23
CA ASN A 16 18.94 -46.46 -5.06
C ASN A 16 19.79 -45.94 -3.89
N SER A 17 20.59 -46.80 -3.25
CA SER A 17 21.50 -46.38 -2.19
C SER A 17 22.75 -45.74 -2.79
N PRO A 18 23.26 -44.63 -2.23
CA PRO A 18 24.51 -44.03 -2.69
C PRO A 18 25.64 -45.04 -2.70
N HIS A 19 26.59 -44.91 -3.64
CA HIS A 19 27.70 -45.86 -3.83
C HIS A 19 28.69 -45.95 -2.64
N LEU A 20 28.43 -45.27 -1.52
CA LEU A 20 29.29 -45.10 -0.36
C LEU A 20 29.01 -46.08 0.80
N GLY A 21 28.27 -47.16 0.55
CA GLY A 21 27.97 -48.16 1.61
C GLY A 21 27.02 -47.65 2.70
N MET A 22 26.30 -46.55 2.43
CA MET A 22 25.29 -45.97 3.32
C MET A 22 23.92 -46.06 2.67
N CYS A 23 22.87 -46.23 3.46
CA CYS A 23 21.51 -45.99 2.98
C CYS A 23 21.30 -44.49 2.79
N ILE A 24 20.32 -44.13 1.96
CA ILE A 24 20.04 -42.73 1.62
C ILE A 24 19.80 -41.85 2.86
N ASN A 25 19.10 -42.37 3.87
CA ASN A 25 18.83 -41.63 5.10
C ASN A 25 20.11 -41.27 5.84
N CYS A 26 21.01 -42.24 6.03
CA CYS A 26 22.28 -42.02 6.74
C CYS A 26 23.21 -41.10 5.93
N TYR A 27 23.28 -41.28 4.61
CA TYR A 27 24.06 -40.40 3.75
C TYR A 27 23.59 -38.95 3.83
N SER A 28 22.28 -38.71 3.77
CA SER A 28 21.69 -37.37 3.85
C SER A 28 21.83 -36.72 5.24
N THR A 29 21.89 -37.50 6.32
CA THR A 29 22.18 -36.98 7.66
C THR A 29 23.63 -36.53 7.80
N GLU A 30 24.58 -37.33 7.28
CA GLU A 30 26.00 -36.99 7.30
C GLU A 30 26.39 -35.91 6.27
N ASN A 31 25.63 -35.79 5.18
CA ASN A 31 25.88 -34.87 4.07
C ASN A 31 24.61 -34.06 3.73
N PRO A 32 24.20 -33.12 4.61
CA PRO A 32 22.99 -32.35 4.39
C PRO A 32 23.12 -31.48 3.13
N LEU A 33 22.12 -31.56 2.25
CA LEU A 33 22.10 -30.74 1.03
C LEU A 33 21.95 -29.24 1.34
N PHE A 34 21.34 -28.91 2.47
CA PHE A 34 21.13 -27.55 2.93
C PHE A 34 20.99 -27.55 4.45
N GLU A 35 21.27 -26.41 5.07
CA GLU A 35 21.07 -26.20 6.50
C GLU A 35 20.17 -24.98 6.71
N LEU A 36 19.16 -25.16 7.55
CA LEU A 36 18.28 -24.10 8.02
C LEU A 36 18.42 -23.95 9.54
N VAL A 37 18.03 -22.78 10.04
CA VAL A 37 17.85 -22.58 11.48
C VAL A 37 16.61 -23.33 11.96
N ASN A 38 16.65 -23.89 13.17
CA ASN A 38 15.51 -24.61 13.75
C ASN A 38 14.30 -23.70 13.99
N THR A 39 14.56 -22.45 14.37
CA THR A 39 13.54 -21.43 14.60
C THR A 39 13.81 -20.21 13.73
N PHE A 40 12.76 -19.67 13.14
CA PHE A 40 12.87 -18.53 12.24
C PHE A 40 11.81 -17.48 12.63
N PRO A 41 12.22 -16.37 13.27
CA PRO A 41 11.30 -15.32 13.70
C PRO A 41 10.86 -14.47 12.50
N VAL A 42 9.56 -14.18 12.46
CA VAL A 42 8.92 -13.33 11.46
C VAL A 42 7.94 -12.41 12.15
N ASN A 43 7.96 -11.12 11.82
CA ASN A 43 6.92 -10.18 12.19
C ASN A 43 5.85 -10.16 11.09
N ILE A 44 4.58 -10.13 11.48
CA ILE A 44 3.44 -9.99 10.57
C ILE A 44 2.60 -8.79 11.03
N CYS A 45 2.16 -7.98 10.08
CA CYS A 45 1.28 -6.86 10.32
C CYS A 45 -0.14 -7.36 10.57
N ILE A 46 -0.73 -7.01 11.72
CA ILE A 46 -2.11 -7.40 12.06
C ILE A 46 -3.17 -6.79 11.13
N ASP A 47 -2.88 -5.65 10.50
CA ASP A 47 -3.87 -4.94 9.68
C ASP A 47 -3.79 -5.30 8.20
N CYS A 48 -2.58 -5.49 7.68
CA CYS A 48 -2.35 -5.58 6.23
C CYS A 48 -1.55 -6.81 5.79
N GLY A 49 -1.19 -7.70 6.71
CA GLY A 49 -0.48 -8.94 6.39
C GLY A 49 0.95 -8.78 5.88
N SER A 50 1.45 -7.55 5.75
CA SER A 50 2.86 -7.29 5.43
C SER A 50 3.76 -7.96 6.46
N TYR A 51 4.95 -8.39 6.06
CA TYR A 51 5.80 -9.20 6.93
C TYR A 51 7.27 -8.79 6.87
N SER A 52 8.03 -9.16 7.91
CA SER A 52 9.46 -8.86 7.99
C SER A 52 10.24 -9.89 8.81
N LYS A 53 11.53 -10.06 8.52
CA LYS A 53 12.47 -10.77 9.41
C LYS A 53 13.11 -9.84 10.44
N LYS A 54 13.16 -8.54 10.13
CA LYS A 54 13.79 -7.44 10.91
C LYS A 54 13.04 -6.14 10.61
N ASP A 55 13.75 -5.04 10.32
CA ASP A 55 13.15 -3.72 10.12
C ASP A 55 12.64 -3.48 8.68
N VAL A 56 13.04 -4.34 7.73
CA VAL A 56 12.60 -4.22 6.33
C VAL A 56 11.31 -5.00 6.14
N TRP A 57 10.22 -4.26 6.00
CA TRP A 57 8.89 -4.78 5.73
C TRP A 57 8.68 -5.02 4.23
N ILE A 58 8.05 -6.14 3.91
CA ILE A 58 7.64 -6.53 2.56
C ILE A 58 6.12 -6.51 2.54
N ASP A 59 5.55 -5.79 1.58
CA ASP A 59 4.11 -5.77 1.36
C ASP A 59 3.67 -7.14 0.85
N SER A 60 2.62 -7.70 1.45
CA SER A 60 2.02 -8.95 1.00
C SER A 60 1.28 -8.75 -0.32
N LEU A 61 1.38 -9.73 -1.22
CA LEU A 61 0.59 -9.78 -2.45
C LEU A 61 -0.79 -10.41 -2.23
N ASN A 62 -1.02 -10.99 -1.06
CA ASN A 62 -2.21 -11.75 -0.73
C ASN A 62 -2.81 -11.26 0.60
N ASP A 63 -4.14 -11.35 0.71
CA ASP A 63 -4.84 -11.03 1.97
C ASP A 63 -5.13 -12.30 2.81
N ASP A 64 -5.06 -13.48 2.19
CA ASP A 64 -5.23 -14.77 2.88
C ASP A 64 -3.98 -15.17 3.67
N LEU A 65 -4.18 -15.58 4.92
CA LEU A 65 -3.11 -15.90 5.85
C LEU A 65 -2.25 -17.08 5.39
N PHE A 66 -2.84 -18.12 4.79
CA PHE A 66 -2.07 -19.26 4.31
C PHE A 66 -1.17 -18.86 3.13
N SER A 67 -1.71 -18.07 2.21
CA SER A 67 -0.98 -17.51 1.07
C SER A 67 0.16 -16.59 1.52
N ILE A 68 -0.06 -15.77 2.56
CA ILE A 68 0.98 -14.96 3.21
C ILE A 68 2.10 -15.84 3.77
N LEU A 69 1.77 -16.95 4.45
CA LEU A 69 2.76 -17.87 5.00
C LEU A 69 3.60 -18.52 3.90
N GLU A 70 2.99 -18.95 2.80
CA GLU A 70 3.74 -19.45 1.65
C GLU A 70 4.70 -18.41 1.08
N GLU A 71 4.24 -17.16 0.98
CA GLU A 71 5.04 -16.04 0.50
C GLU A 71 6.26 -15.79 1.40
N ILE A 72 6.04 -15.78 2.73
CA ILE A 72 7.09 -15.67 3.76
C ILE A 72 8.13 -16.78 3.57
N ILE A 73 7.71 -18.03 3.42
CA ILE A 73 8.62 -19.18 3.24
C ILE A 73 9.42 -19.02 1.96
N LYS A 74 8.76 -18.73 0.83
CA LYS A 74 9.43 -18.56 -0.46
C LYS A 74 10.45 -17.42 -0.40
N ASN A 75 10.06 -16.24 0.11
CA ASN A 75 10.87 -15.03 0.06
C ASN A 75 11.95 -14.94 1.13
N LEU A 76 11.66 -15.37 2.36
CA LEU A 76 12.57 -15.19 3.50
C LEU A 76 13.35 -16.47 3.86
N LEU A 77 12.78 -17.65 3.66
CA LEU A 77 13.41 -18.93 4.03
C LEU A 77 14.13 -19.59 2.84
N LEU A 78 13.45 -19.74 1.69
CA LEU A 78 13.97 -20.51 0.55
C LEU A 78 14.82 -19.68 -0.42
N LYS A 79 14.45 -18.43 -0.69
CA LYS A 79 15.20 -17.55 -1.62
C LYS A 79 16.70 -17.47 -1.29
N PRO A 80 17.15 -17.32 -0.03
CA PRO A 80 18.58 -17.33 0.29
C PRO A 80 19.30 -18.65 -0.05
N LEU A 81 18.57 -19.77 -0.06
CA LEU A 81 19.11 -21.09 -0.39
C LEU A 81 19.21 -21.35 -1.90
N THR A 82 18.58 -20.53 -2.76
CA THR A 82 18.67 -20.68 -4.22
C THR A 82 20.10 -20.55 -4.77
N ARG A 83 21.05 -20.07 -3.96
CA ARG A 83 22.50 -20.11 -4.24
C ARG A 83 23.00 -21.53 -4.54
N TYR A 84 22.37 -22.56 -3.97
CA TYR A 84 22.69 -23.95 -4.26
C TYR A 84 22.00 -24.38 -5.57
N LYS A 85 22.57 -23.98 -6.71
CA LYS A 85 21.99 -24.18 -8.06
C LYS A 85 21.62 -25.63 -8.39
N GLN A 86 22.20 -26.59 -7.68
CA GLN A 86 22.03 -28.02 -7.91
C GLN A 86 20.87 -28.64 -7.12
N ILE A 87 20.14 -27.86 -6.32
CA ILE A 87 19.09 -28.36 -5.42
C ILE A 87 17.73 -27.79 -5.85
N ILE A 88 16.70 -28.63 -5.84
CA ILE A 88 15.30 -28.24 -5.95
C ILE A 88 14.72 -28.25 -4.54
N LEU A 89 14.20 -27.12 -4.08
CA LEU A 89 13.58 -26.98 -2.78
C LEU A 89 12.06 -26.95 -2.91
N THR A 90 11.40 -27.76 -2.10
CA THR A 90 9.95 -27.79 -1.92
C THR A 90 9.65 -27.67 -0.43
N PHE A 91 8.44 -27.23 -0.08
CA PHE A 91 8.01 -27.14 1.30
C PHE A 91 6.57 -27.60 1.44
N THR A 92 6.24 -28.08 2.64
CA THR A 92 4.89 -28.48 3.01
C THR A 92 4.51 -27.83 4.33
N ILE A 93 3.30 -27.27 4.38
CA ILE A 93 2.65 -26.77 5.58
C ILE A 93 1.34 -27.55 5.74
N LYS A 94 1.08 -28.13 6.91
CA LYS A 94 -0.25 -28.67 7.20
C LYS A 94 -1.03 -27.66 8.03
N LYS A 95 -2.32 -27.51 7.72
CA LYS A 95 -3.21 -26.61 8.47
C LYS A 95 -3.34 -27.00 9.94
N ASP A 96 -3.24 -28.30 10.23
CA ASP A 96 -3.31 -28.84 11.60
C ASP A 96 -2.05 -28.49 12.43
N ASP A 97 -0.95 -28.11 11.77
CA ASP A 97 0.31 -27.72 12.44
C ASP A 97 0.29 -26.23 12.87
N LEU A 98 -0.80 -25.51 12.60
CA LEU A 98 -0.96 -24.11 12.99
C LEU A 98 -1.31 -24.00 14.47
N VAL A 99 -0.40 -23.42 15.25
CA VAL A 99 -0.63 -23.17 16.68
C VAL A 99 -1.06 -21.74 16.90
N TYR A 100 -2.23 -21.55 17.51
CA TYR A 100 -2.83 -20.24 17.76
C TYR A 100 -2.58 -19.77 19.19
N SER A 101 -2.51 -18.46 19.35
CA SER A 101 -2.56 -17.77 20.64
C SER A 101 -4.00 -17.70 21.17
N SER A 102 -4.16 -17.28 22.43
CA SER A 102 -5.47 -17.01 23.04
C SER A 102 -6.31 -15.97 22.28
N ARG A 103 -5.67 -15.10 21.48
CA ARG A 103 -6.33 -14.12 20.62
C ARG A 103 -6.65 -14.64 19.21
N LYS A 104 -6.59 -15.96 18.99
CA LYS A 104 -6.79 -16.62 17.68
C LYS A 104 -5.80 -16.18 16.58
N LEU A 105 -4.64 -15.65 16.97
CA LEU A 105 -3.55 -15.32 16.05
C LEU A 105 -2.54 -16.48 16.00
N ILE A 106 -2.08 -16.87 14.80
CA ILE A 106 -1.06 -17.93 14.66
C ILE A 106 0.23 -17.48 15.35
N LYS A 107 0.68 -18.26 16.33
CA LYS A 107 1.92 -18.04 17.10
C LYS A 107 3.12 -18.66 16.40
N PHE A 108 2.97 -19.89 15.90
CA PHE A 108 4.01 -20.54 15.11
C PHE A 108 3.41 -21.59 14.17
N VAL A 109 4.20 -21.96 13.17
CA VAL A 109 3.91 -23.06 12.24
C VAL A 109 5.19 -23.84 11.97
N GLU A 110 5.07 -25.17 11.93
CA GLU A 110 6.17 -26.05 11.51
C GLU A 110 6.12 -26.25 10.00
N VAL A 111 7.26 -26.05 9.35
CA VAL A 111 7.40 -26.14 7.89
C VAL A 111 8.39 -27.25 7.59
N LEU A 112 7.93 -28.28 6.88
CA LEU A 112 8.82 -29.32 6.36
C LEU A 112 9.43 -28.82 5.05
N VAL A 113 10.74 -28.59 5.04
CA VAL A 113 11.49 -28.26 3.83
C VAL A 113 12.17 -29.51 3.30
N ILE A 114 11.99 -29.79 2.02
CA ILE A 114 12.58 -30.94 1.32
C ILE A 114 13.44 -30.41 0.17
N GLY A 115 14.72 -30.74 0.20
CA GLY A 115 15.66 -30.47 -0.87
C GLY A 115 16.03 -31.75 -1.60
N ARG A 116 16.00 -31.71 -2.94
CA ARG A 116 16.42 -32.82 -3.81
C ARG A 116 17.53 -32.38 -4.75
N LEU A 117 18.53 -33.24 -4.98
CA LEU A 117 19.56 -32.95 -5.96
C LEU A 117 18.97 -33.04 -7.38
N LYS A 118 19.30 -32.08 -8.25
CA LYS A 118 18.77 -32.03 -9.64
C LYS A 118 19.20 -33.23 -10.47
N ASN A 119 20.45 -33.66 -10.31
CA ASN A 119 21.06 -34.72 -11.13
C ASN A 119 20.75 -36.12 -10.60
N ASP A 120 20.41 -36.24 -9.31
CA ASP A 120 19.97 -37.49 -8.69
C ASP A 120 18.88 -37.20 -7.64
N PRO A 121 17.60 -37.19 -8.04
CA PRO A 121 16.49 -36.89 -7.14
C PRO A 121 16.31 -37.87 -5.99
N ASN A 122 16.96 -39.05 -6.02
CA ASN A 122 16.96 -39.98 -4.89
C ASN A 122 17.73 -39.39 -3.70
N ILE A 123 18.73 -38.56 -3.96
CA ILE A 123 19.45 -37.80 -2.93
C ILE A 123 18.58 -36.63 -2.49
N HIS A 124 18.02 -36.78 -1.29
CA HIS A 124 17.15 -35.79 -0.69
C HIS A 124 17.47 -35.61 0.79
N HIS A 125 17.30 -34.38 1.26
CA HIS A 125 17.44 -33.99 2.66
C HIS A 125 16.16 -33.28 3.08
N GLN A 126 15.71 -33.51 4.31
CA GLN A 126 14.52 -32.88 4.87
C GLN A 126 14.83 -32.28 6.23
N GLN A 127 14.31 -31.08 6.47
CA GLN A 127 14.46 -30.38 7.74
C GLN A 127 13.15 -29.69 8.11
N VAL A 128 12.74 -29.83 9.36
CA VAL A 128 11.59 -29.10 9.91
C VAL A 128 12.10 -27.77 10.49
N VAL A 129 11.47 -26.67 10.09
CA VAL A 129 11.74 -25.33 10.59
C VAL A 129 10.49 -24.79 11.25
N ARG A 130 10.63 -24.28 12.49
CA ARG A 130 9.55 -23.58 13.18
C ARG A 130 9.58 -22.10 12.84
N LEU A 131 8.58 -21.62 12.11
CA LEU A 131 8.35 -20.19 11.91
C LEU A 131 7.62 -19.60 13.11
N ASN A 132 8.28 -18.73 13.86
CA ASN A 132 7.68 -18.03 14.99
C ASN A 132 7.13 -16.68 14.50
N LEU A 133 5.82 -16.47 14.65
CA LEU A 133 5.13 -15.29 14.15
C LEU A 133 4.85 -14.31 15.28
N THR A 134 5.35 -13.09 15.13
CA THR A 134 5.09 -11.98 16.05
C THR A 134 4.15 -10.98 15.36
N HIS A 135 2.96 -10.83 15.92
CA HIS A 135 1.93 -9.96 15.40
C HIS A 135 2.13 -8.54 15.90
N THR A 136 2.44 -7.61 14.99
CA THR A 136 2.71 -6.19 15.29
C THR A 136 2.10 -5.30 14.21
N LEU A 137 2.23 -3.97 14.30
CA LEU A 137 1.86 -3.08 13.20
C LEU A 137 3.09 -2.76 12.34
N CYS A 138 2.94 -2.83 11.02
CA CYS A 138 3.97 -2.28 10.13
C CYS A 138 4.01 -0.75 10.24
N ARG A 139 5.11 -0.15 9.76
CA ARG A 139 5.30 1.30 9.85
C ARG A 139 4.17 2.11 9.21
N ASN A 140 3.64 1.66 8.08
CA ASN A 140 2.55 2.35 7.39
C ASN A 140 1.24 2.29 8.18
N CYS A 141 0.86 1.10 8.68
CA CYS A 141 -0.34 0.93 9.50
C CYS A 141 -0.21 1.67 10.84
N SER A 142 0.95 1.58 11.50
CA SER A 142 1.21 2.35 12.72
C SER A 142 1.10 3.86 12.50
N ASN A 143 1.67 4.37 11.40
CA ASN A 143 1.54 5.78 11.01
C ASN A 143 0.08 6.16 10.76
N LEU A 144 -0.66 5.33 10.03
CA LEU A 144 -2.08 5.52 9.72
C LEU A 144 -2.91 5.59 11.02
N HIS A 145 -2.75 4.64 11.93
CA HIS A 145 -3.43 4.64 13.24
C HIS A 145 -3.07 5.85 14.09
N SER A 146 -1.80 6.26 14.07
CA SER A 146 -1.37 7.41 14.89
C SER A 146 -1.89 8.75 14.36
N GLY A 147 -2.22 8.85 13.06
CA GLY A 147 -2.51 10.12 12.38
C GLY A 147 -1.30 11.07 12.24
N THR A 148 -0.19 10.82 12.95
CA THR A 148 0.89 11.80 13.14
C THR A 148 1.85 11.95 11.95
N TYR A 149 2.00 10.91 11.13
CA TYR A 149 2.94 10.92 10.01
C TYR A 149 2.24 11.13 8.66
N PHE A 150 2.51 12.29 8.08
CA PHE A 150 2.10 12.67 6.74
C PHE A 150 3.20 13.51 6.06
N THR A 151 3.24 13.44 4.74
CA THR A 151 4.19 14.21 3.92
C THR A 151 3.50 15.29 3.10
N SER A 152 2.18 15.19 2.93
CA SER A 152 1.40 16.13 2.14
C SER A 152 0.06 16.48 2.78
N ILE A 153 -0.44 17.68 2.48
CA ILE A 153 -1.76 18.15 2.91
C ILE A 153 -2.54 18.58 1.67
N LEU A 154 -3.76 18.07 1.51
CA LEU A 154 -4.73 18.52 0.52
C LEU A 154 -5.83 19.32 1.21
N GLN A 155 -5.88 20.61 0.97
CA GLN A 155 -6.87 21.52 1.53
C GLN A 155 -7.97 21.74 0.50
N LEU A 156 -9.19 21.33 0.83
CA LEU A 156 -10.38 21.56 0.03
C LEU A 156 -11.13 22.75 0.61
N ARG A 157 -11.44 23.76 -0.21
CA ARG A 157 -12.14 24.97 0.22
C ARG A 157 -13.26 25.33 -0.74
N VAL A 158 -14.35 25.80 -0.16
CA VAL A 158 -15.47 26.44 -0.86
C VAL A 158 -15.57 27.92 -0.48
N LYS A 159 -16.47 28.67 -1.12
CA LYS A 159 -16.66 30.08 -0.80
C LYS A 159 -17.37 30.26 0.54
N ASN A 160 -18.44 29.51 0.78
CA ASN A 160 -19.30 29.63 1.96
C ASN A 160 -20.06 28.31 2.23
N GLU A 161 -20.82 28.29 3.32
CA GLU A 161 -21.53 27.11 3.85
C GLU A 161 -22.55 26.51 2.87
N SER A 162 -23.11 27.30 1.96
CA SER A 162 -24.07 26.81 0.95
C SER A 162 -23.50 25.76 -0.01
N GLN A 163 -22.18 25.56 0.03
CA GLN A 163 -21.46 24.61 -0.82
C GLN A 163 -20.86 23.44 -0.03
N PHE A 164 -21.23 23.23 1.24
CA PHE A 164 -20.70 22.12 2.03
C PHE A 164 -21.08 20.75 1.46
N ASP A 165 -22.26 20.61 0.87
CA ASP A 165 -22.67 19.37 0.17
C ASP A 165 -21.69 18.97 -0.95
N LEU A 166 -21.03 19.96 -1.59
CA LEU A 166 -19.99 19.69 -2.58
C LEU A 166 -18.75 19.07 -1.93
N ILE A 167 -18.36 19.53 -0.74
CA ILE A 167 -17.23 18.98 0.00
C ILE A 167 -17.51 17.52 0.36
N ASP A 168 -18.70 17.22 0.89
CA ASP A 168 -19.09 15.85 1.26
C ASP A 168 -19.09 14.92 0.04
N THR A 169 -19.67 15.38 -1.08
CA THR A 169 -19.64 14.65 -2.35
C THR A 169 -18.21 14.38 -2.82
N VAL A 170 -17.34 15.37 -2.72
CA VAL A 170 -15.92 15.24 -3.12
C VAL A 170 -15.19 14.27 -2.19
N LEU A 171 -15.44 14.31 -0.88
CA LEU A 171 -14.83 13.43 0.10
C LEU A 171 -15.20 11.95 -0.14
N ASP A 172 -16.48 11.65 -0.40
CA ASP A 172 -16.91 10.29 -0.76
C ASP A 172 -16.19 9.78 -2.02
N GLN A 173 -16.09 10.63 -3.05
CA GLN A 173 -15.37 10.28 -4.27
C GLN A 173 -13.87 10.08 -4.06
N ILE A 174 -13.24 10.91 -3.23
CA ILE A 174 -11.83 10.75 -2.84
C ILE A 174 -11.63 9.45 -2.08
N SER A 175 -12.51 9.13 -1.12
CA SER A 175 -12.44 7.90 -0.33
C SER A 175 -12.46 6.65 -1.22
N LYS A 176 -13.43 6.60 -2.15
CA LYS A 176 -13.54 5.51 -3.14
C LYS A 176 -12.30 5.39 -4.03
N TYR A 177 -11.80 6.52 -4.55
CA TYR A 177 -10.60 6.52 -5.39
C TYR A 177 -9.34 6.11 -4.61
N ASN A 178 -9.17 6.64 -3.39
CA ASN A 178 -8.04 6.34 -2.52
C ASN A 178 -8.00 4.86 -2.13
N LYS A 179 -9.14 4.22 -1.88
CA LYS A 179 -9.20 2.78 -1.57
C LYS A 179 -8.49 1.94 -2.64
N SER A 180 -8.75 2.24 -3.92
CA SER A 180 -8.10 1.53 -5.05
C SER A 180 -6.60 1.78 -5.17
N LEU A 181 -6.11 2.94 -4.69
CA LEU A 181 -4.67 3.25 -4.66
C LEU A 181 -3.99 2.58 -3.47
N PHE A 182 -4.66 2.59 -2.31
CA PHE A 182 -4.18 1.96 -1.08
C PHE A 182 -4.04 0.45 -1.22
N GLU A 183 -4.98 -0.21 -1.90
CA GLU A 183 -4.90 -1.65 -2.20
C GLU A 183 -3.66 -2.00 -3.06
N LYS A 184 -3.20 -1.09 -3.91
CA LYS A 184 -2.02 -1.28 -4.77
C LYS A 184 -0.71 -0.88 -4.11
N ASP A 185 -0.72 0.16 -3.28
CA ASP A 185 0.42 0.65 -2.53
C ASP A 185 -0.07 1.16 -1.18
N ARG A 186 0.25 0.42 -0.11
CA ARG A 186 -0.22 0.69 1.25
C ARG A 186 0.33 2.00 1.83
N ARG A 187 1.27 2.67 1.15
CA ARG A 187 1.74 4.02 1.52
C ARG A 187 0.74 5.11 1.12
N GLN A 188 -0.18 4.81 0.19
CA GLN A 188 -1.18 5.75 -0.32
C GLN A 188 -2.38 5.83 0.63
N TYR A 189 -2.16 6.29 1.86
CA TYR A 189 -3.20 6.43 2.88
C TYR A 189 -3.51 7.91 3.21
N ILE A 190 -4.74 8.15 3.65
CA ILE A 190 -5.18 9.40 4.28
C ILE A 190 -5.11 9.17 5.79
N SER A 191 -4.23 9.88 6.48
CA SER A 191 -4.00 9.68 7.92
C SER A 191 -5.06 10.34 8.79
N GLN A 192 -5.57 11.48 8.33
CA GLN A 192 -6.52 12.29 9.07
C GLN A 192 -7.30 13.18 8.10
N ILE A 193 -8.53 13.49 8.48
CA ILE A 193 -9.37 14.51 7.85
C ILE A 193 -9.80 15.46 8.97
N GLU A 194 -9.53 16.75 8.79
CA GLU A 194 -9.89 17.80 9.76
C GLU A 194 -10.83 18.82 9.12
N ASP A 195 -11.94 19.10 9.79
CA ASP A 195 -12.88 20.14 9.38
C ASP A 195 -12.29 21.54 9.60
N GLN A 196 -12.61 22.43 8.67
CA GLN A 196 -12.16 23.81 8.65
C GLN A 196 -13.38 24.70 8.34
N LYS A 197 -13.31 25.98 8.72
CA LYS A 197 -14.45 26.91 8.58
C LYS A 197 -15.16 26.86 7.23
N ASN A 198 -14.41 26.76 6.13
CA ASN A 198 -14.97 26.73 4.76
C ASN A 198 -14.49 25.51 3.94
N GLY A 199 -14.32 24.35 4.59
CA GLY A 199 -13.94 23.11 3.91
C GLY A 199 -13.18 22.16 4.83
N VAL A 200 -12.22 21.40 4.28
CA VAL A 200 -11.54 20.32 5.02
C VAL A 200 -10.07 20.18 4.63
N ASP A 201 -9.26 19.67 5.54
CA ASP A 201 -7.84 19.34 5.32
C ASP A 201 -7.63 17.84 5.41
N LEU A 202 -7.09 17.25 4.34
CA LEU A 202 -6.73 15.83 4.26
C LEU A 202 -5.22 15.68 4.40
N TYR A 203 -4.79 14.91 5.39
CA TYR A 203 -3.39 14.60 5.65
C TYR A 203 -3.01 13.30 4.95
N LEU A 204 -2.01 13.36 4.08
CA LEU A 204 -1.68 12.30 3.13
C LEU A 204 -0.30 11.70 3.44
N GLY A 205 -0.21 10.37 3.44
CA GLY A 205 1.03 9.64 3.69
C GLY A 205 2.14 9.99 2.69
N THR A 206 1.77 10.24 1.43
CA THR A 206 2.71 10.43 0.31
C THR A 206 2.40 11.68 -0.52
N LYS A 207 3.42 12.17 -1.24
CA LYS A 207 3.25 13.23 -2.25
C LYS A 207 2.64 12.70 -3.54
N GLU A 208 2.84 11.42 -3.81
CA GLU A 208 2.27 10.69 -4.93
C GLU A 208 0.74 10.69 -4.82
N LEU A 209 0.18 10.34 -3.65
CA LEU A 209 -1.26 10.40 -3.39
C LEU A 209 -1.81 11.79 -3.65
N LEU A 210 -1.16 12.85 -3.14
CA LEU A 210 -1.55 14.23 -3.40
C LEU A 210 -1.70 14.52 -4.90
N ASN A 211 -0.74 14.09 -5.72
CA ASN A 211 -0.79 14.33 -7.17
C ASN A 211 -1.87 13.49 -7.85
N HIS A 212 -2.10 12.25 -7.41
CA HIS A 212 -3.20 11.42 -7.88
C HIS A 212 -4.55 12.09 -7.61
N LEU A 213 -4.79 12.54 -6.38
CA LEU A 213 -6.02 13.22 -5.99
C LEU A 213 -6.23 14.52 -6.77
N ILE A 214 -5.20 15.36 -6.93
CA ILE A 214 -5.30 16.59 -7.73
C ILE A 214 -5.68 16.28 -9.18
N LYS A 215 -5.06 15.26 -9.79
CA LYS A 215 -5.37 14.85 -11.18
C LYS A 215 -6.81 14.35 -11.28
N PHE A 216 -7.23 13.51 -10.34
CA PHE A 216 -8.60 12.99 -10.25
C PHE A 216 -9.63 14.12 -10.14
N LEU A 217 -9.41 15.07 -9.23
CA LEU A 217 -10.32 16.20 -9.05
C LEU A 217 -10.35 17.12 -10.27
N LYS A 218 -9.19 17.40 -10.87
CA LYS A 218 -9.08 18.28 -12.04
C LYS A 218 -9.84 17.76 -13.26
N ALA A 219 -10.08 16.46 -13.34
CA ALA A 219 -10.87 15.85 -14.40
C ALA A 219 -12.40 16.03 -14.21
N LYS A 220 -12.85 16.30 -12.98
CA LYS A 220 -14.27 16.34 -12.60
C LYS A 220 -14.78 17.73 -12.21
N TYR A 221 -13.89 18.58 -11.69
CA TYR A 221 -14.26 19.84 -11.06
C TYR A 221 -13.44 21.00 -11.59
N HIS A 222 -14.00 22.19 -11.45
CA HIS A 222 -13.36 23.47 -11.77
C HIS A 222 -12.94 24.16 -10.47
N PHE A 223 -11.64 24.42 -10.31
CA PHE A 223 -11.09 25.02 -9.10
C PHE A 223 -9.78 25.76 -9.35
N ILE A 224 -9.45 26.65 -8.43
CA ILE A 224 -8.12 27.24 -8.32
C ILE A 224 -7.22 26.28 -7.53
N LEU A 225 -6.02 26.03 -8.02
CA LEU A 225 -5.00 25.20 -7.36
C LEU A 225 -3.79 26.07 -6.98
N LYS A 226 -3.41 26.06 -5.70
CA LYS A 226 -2.15 26.64 -5.20
C LYS A 226 -1.33 25.55 -4.53
N LYS A 227 -0.01 25.53 -4.74
CA LYS A 227 0.90 24.58 -4.11
C LYS A 227 2.00 25.31 -3.36
N THR A 228 2.32 24.85 -2.16
CA THR A 228 3.43 25.35 -1.34
C THR A 228 4.25 24.18 -0.82
N LYS A 229 5.50 24.45 -0.43
CA LYS A 229 6.40 23.48 0.19
C LYS A 229 7.06 24.11 1.40
N LYS A 230 7.13 23.36 2.49
CA LYS A 230 7.80 23.76 3.74
C LYS A 230 8.88 22.74 4.09
N LEU A 231 10.10 23.20 4.38
CA LEU A 231 11.16 22.37 4.93
C LEU A 231 10.78 21.99 6.36
N VAL A 232 10.76 20.69 6.67
CA VAL A 232 10.38 20.18 8.00
C VAL A 232 11.51 19.46 8.72
N GLY A 233 12.62 19.22 8.03
CA GLY A 233 13.80 18.61 8.62
C GLY A 233 14.80 18.18 7.57
N ARG A 234 15.81 17.43 8.02
CA ARG A 234 16.84 16.84 7.16
C ARG A 234 17.00 15.38 7.56
N ASP A 235 17.06 14.51 6.58
CA ASP A 235 17.38 13.11 6.75
C ASP A 235 18.84 13.01 7.19
N ASN A 236 19.08 12.68 8.45
CA ASN A 236 20.42 12.62 9.04
C ASN A 236 21.28 11.50 8.44
N GLN A 237 20.67 10.47 7.84
CA GLN A 237 21.40 9.36 7.22
C GLN A 237 21.77 9.66 5.77
N LYS A 238 20.88 10.32 5.02
CA LYS A 238 21.06 10.58 3.57
C LYS A 238 21.41 12.02 3.24
N GLY A 239 21.44 12.91 4.23
CA GLY A 239 21.68 14.35 4.09
C GLY A 239 20.58 15.10 3.32
N LYS A 240 19.45 14.46 3.01
CA LYS A 240 18.39 15.01 2.15
C LYS A 240 17.39 15.84 2.94
N ASN A 241 17.00 16.98 2.40
CA ASN A 241 15.96 17.83 2.99
C ASN A 241 14.58 17.15 2.91
N LEU A 242 13.88 17.11 4.04
CA LEU A 242 12.52 16.60 4.16
C LEU A 242 11.54 17.76 4.04
N PHE A 243 10.61 17.67 3.09
CA PHE A 243 9.62 18.71 2.82
C PHE A 243 8.21 18.19 3.06
N ARG A 244 7.35 19.03 3.64
CA ARG A 244 5.89 18.88 3.57
C ARG A 244 5.34 19.70 2.42
N THR A 245 4.49 19.08 1.61
CA THR A 245 3.84 19.75 0.46
C THR A 245 2.38 20.02 0.78
N THR A 246 1.92 21.25 0.62
CA THR A 246 0.51 21.59 0.77
C THR A 246 -0.06 21.97 -0.58
N ALA A 247 -1.24 21.45 -0.93
CA ALA A 247 -2.01 21.93 -2.06
C ALA A 247 -3.38 22.43 -1.58
N LEU A 248 -3.70 23.66 -1.97
CA LEU A 248 -5.01 24.27 -1.75
C LEU A 248 -5.81 24.20 -3.04
N ILE A 249 -6.97 23.54 -2.96
CA ILE A 249 -8.01 23.52 -3.98
C ILE A 249 -9.16 24.41 -3.49
N LYS A 250 -9.44 25.48 -4.23
CA LYS A 250 -10.61 26.34 -3.98
C LYS A 250 -11.62 26.13 -5.10
N PHE A 251 -12.70 25.43 -4.80
CA PHE A 251 -13.77 25.11 -5.75
C PHE A 251 -14.45 26.37 -6.25
N LEU A 252 -14.71 26.43 -7.56
CA LEU A 252 -15.39 27.55 -8.17
C LEU A 252 -16.84 27.63 -7.63
N PRO A 253 -17.33 28.80 -7.22
CA PRO A 253 -18.65 28.93 -6.59
C PRO A 253 -19.81 28.98 -7.59
N ILE A 254 -19.54 28.65 -8.85
CA ILE A 254 -20.51 28.71 -9.94
C ILE A 254 -20.42 27.46 -10.81
N SER A 255 -21.56 27.14 -11.41
CA SER A 255 -21.77 26.03 -12.32
C SER A 255 -22.20 26.54 -13.69
N LYS A 256 -22.07 25.68 -14.71
CA LYS A 256 -22.65 25.95 -16.02
C LYS A 256 -24.15 26.17 -15.87
N ASN A 257 -24.69 27.13 -16.64
CA ASN A 257 -26.09 27.58 -16.62
C ASN A 257 -26.51 28.39 -15.39
N ASP A 258 -25.60 28.72 -14.46
CA ASP A 258 -25.92 29.68 -13.41
C ASP A 258 -26.20 31.07 -13.99
N LEU A 259 -27.17 31.79 -13.42
CA LEU A 259 -27.40 33.21 -13.70
C LEU A 259 -26.70 34.07 -12.64
N LEU A 260 -25.93 35.04 -13.11
CA LEU A 260 -25.12 35.92 -12.28
C LEU A 260 -25.50 37.39 -12.54
N LEU A 261 -25.62 38.16 -11.47
CA LEU A 261 -25.72 39.62 -11.55
C LEU A 261 -24.32 40.22 -11.37
N ILE A 262 -23.80 40.88 -12.40
CA ILE A 262 -22.49 41.54 -12.40
C ILE A 262 -22.69 42.99 -12.85
N ASP A 263 -22.31 43.95 -12.01
CA ASP A 263 -22.46 45.39 -12.28
C ASP A 263 -23.89 45.76 -12.73
N LYS A 264 -24.90 45.20 -12.05
CA LYS A 264 -26.35 45.33 -12.34
C LYS A 264 -26.80 44.76 -13.69
N LYS A 265 -25.97 43.97 -14.37
CA LYS A 265 -26.31 43.27 -15.62
C LYS A 265 -26.34 41.77 -15.39
N GLU A 266 -27.32 41.10 -15.98
CA GLU A 266 -27.47 39.65 -15.91
C GLU A 266 -26.59 38.95 -16.94
N TYR A 267 -25.91 37.90 -16.50
CA TYR A 267 -25.10 37.04 -17.33
C TYR A 267 -25.38 35.57 -17.03
N LEU A 268 -25.52 34.76 -18.07
CA LEU A 268 -25.56 33.31 -17.99
C LEU A 268 -24.14 32.73 -18.06
N VAL A 269 -23.83 31.76 -17.22
CA VAL A 269 -22.60 30.96 -17.31
C VAL A 269 -22.72 29.98 -18.48
N GLU A 270 -22.30 30.41 -19.67
CA GLU A 270 -22.37 29.63 -20.90
C GLU A 270 -21.41 28.43 -20.87
N ASN A 271 -20.16 28.67 -20.47
CA ASN A 271 -19.14 27.64 -20.45
C ASN A 271 -18.06 27.89 -19.39
N ILE A 272 -17.53 26.82 -18.81
CA ILE A 272 -16.39 26.86 -17.90
C ILE A 272 -15.26 26.08 -18.57
N THR A 273 -14.23 26.81 -18.98
CA THR A 273 -13.01 26.23 -19.54
C THR A 273 -11.99 25.98 -18.44
N ARG A 274 -10.83 25.39 -18.75
CA ARG A 274 -9.80 25.04 -17.74
C ARG A 274 -9.30 26.19 -16.87
N SER A 275 -9.38 27.44 -17.32
CA SER A 275 -8.87 28.61 -16.58
C SER A 275 -9.79 29.83 -16.60
N LYS A 276 -10.84 29.81 -17.42
CA LYS A 276 -11.72 30.95 -17.66
C LYS A 276 -13.17 30.54 -17.70
N VAL A 277 -14.04 31.43 -17.29
CA VAL A 277 -15.49 31.32 -17.37
C VAL A 277 -15.97 32.25 -18.47
N VAL A 278 -16.78 31.71 -19.37
CA VAL A 278 -17.44 32.45 -20.43
C VAL A 278 -18.87 32.74 -20.00
N LEU A 279 -19.19 34.02 -19.98
CA LEU A 279 -20.46 34.58 -19.58
C LEU A 279 -21.13 35.22 -20.79
N ARG A 280 -22.45 35.16 -20.86
CA ARG A 280 -23.24 35.77 -21.93
C ARG A 280 -24.42 36.55 -21.38
N SER A 281 -24.55 37.82 -21.78
CA SER A 281 -25.73 38.62 -21.43
C SER A 281 -26.94 38.29 -22.32
N LYS A 282 -28.12 38.79 -21.94
CA LYS A 282 -29.34 38.72 -22.78
C LYS A 282 -29.13 39.37 -24.16
N ASP A 283 -28.34 40.45 -24.22
CA ASP A 283 -27.99 41.15 -25.46
C ASP A 283 -26.86 40.46 -26.25
N SER A 284 -26.57 39.18 -25.97
CA SER A 284 -25.49 38.40 -26.60
C SER A 284 -24.07 38.95 -26.41
N ILE A 285 -23.85 39.83 -25.41
CA ILE A 285 -22.51 40.33 -25.09
C ILE A 285 -21.75 39.24 -24.35
N LYS A 286 -20.57 38.90 -24.88
CA LYS A 286 -19.67 37.90 -24.30
C LYS A 286 -18.70 38.55 -23.31
N LEU A 287 -18.67 38.04 -22.08
CA LEU A 287 -17.72 38.44 -21.05
C LEU A 287 -16.89 37.23 -20.62
N ILE A 288 -15.57 37.39 -20.51
CA ILE A 288 -14.67 36.31 -20.10
C ILE A 288 -13.95 36.74 -18.83
N LYS A 289 -14.05 35.92 -17.78
CA LYS A 289 -13.42 36.18 -16.48
C LYS A 289 -12.58 34.98 -16.04
N GLU A 290 -11.49 35.26 -15.34
CA GLU A 290 -10.69 34.21 -14.67
C GLU A 290 -11.38 33.73 -13.41
N TYR A 291 -11.00 32.54 -12.91
CA TYR A 291 -11.60 31.96 -11.72
C TYR A 291 -11.50 32.85 -10.47
N SER A 292 -10.40 33.61 -10.34
CA SER A 292 -10.17 34.52 -9.21
C SER A 292 -11.28 35.54 -9.04
N TYR A 293 -11.89 35.99 -10.14
CA TYR A 293 -12.98 36.97 -10.15
C TYR A 293 -14.19 36.51 -9.33
N PHE A 294 -14.53 35.22 -9.37
CA PHE A 294 -15.74 34.67 -8.77
C PHE A 294 -15.70 34.54 -7.24
N PHE A 295 -14.54 34.82 -6.64
CA PHE A 295 -14.36 34.74 -5.19
C PHE A 295 -14.49 36.09 -4.49
N ASN A 296 -14.65 37.19 -5.22
CA ASN A 296 -14.85 38.52 -4.65
C ASN A 296 -16.36 38.81 -4.53
N GLU A 297 -16.83 39.11 -3.32
CA GLU A 297 -18.28 39.24 -3.01
C GLU A 297 -18.90 40.56 -3.47
N SER A 298 -18.12 41.62 -3.63
CA SER A 298 -18.64 42.96 -3.92
C SER A 298 -19.29 43.13 -5.31
N THR A 299 -19.23 42.12 -6.19
CA THR A 299 -19.59 42.27 -7.61
C THR A 299 -20.46 41.16 -8.19
N ILE A 300 -20.80 40.11 -7.43
CA ILE A 300 -21.46 38.92 -8.01
C ILE A 300 -22.52 38.35 -7.06
N THR A 301 -23.77 38.39 -7.50
CA THR A 301 -24.90 37.69 -6.85
C THR A 301 -25.37 36.56 -7.76
N LYS A 302 -25.44 35.33 -7.23
CA LYS A 302 -26.05 34.20 -7.93
C LYS A 302 -27.57 34.35 -7.82
N ILE A 303 -28.24 34.43 -8.96
CA ILE A 303 -29.70 34.42 -9.05
C ILE A 303 -30.08 32.96 -9.21
N ASN A 304 -30.72 32.36 -8.21
CA ASN A 304 -31.28 31.03 -8.37
C ASN A 304 -32.38 31.12 -9.44
N SER A 305 -32.21 30.39 -10.54
CA SER A 305 -33.28 30.18 -11.51
C SER A 305 -34.42 29.44 -10.81
N VAL A 306 -35.62 30.04 -10.85
CA VAL A 306 -36.90 29.39 -10.54
C VAL A 306 -37.06 28.14 -11.38
#